data_AF-A0A091B6J4-F1
#
_entry.id   AF-A0A091B6J4-F1
#
_cell.length_a   1.000
_cell.length_b   1.000
_cell.length_c   1.000
_cell.angle_alpha   90.00
_cell.angle_beta   90.00
_cell.angle_gamma   90.00
#
_symmetry.space_group_name_H-M   'P 1'
#
loop_
_entity.id
_entity.type
_entity.pdbx_description
1 polymer ?
#
loop_
_entity_poly.entity_id
_entity_poly.type
_entity_poly.pdbx_seq_one_letter_code
_entity_poly.pdbx_strand_id
1 'polypeptide(L)'
;MATKEEILSLEICECGNKSVADAITIFQETDLPYKKAKKLVTECDKSCCRAALLRLFDMTYFGKFDFDEIERLIRLRHDKIGEILERMKTGR
;
A
#
# COMPACT_ATOMS: atom_id res chain seq x y z
N MET A 1 10.95 -14.07 -2.23
CA MET A 1 9.65 -13.54 -2.69
C MET A 1 8.63 -14.12 -1.75
N ALA A 2 7.84 -13.28 -1.10
CA ALA A 2 6.74 -13.77 -0.29
C ALA A 2 5.71 -14.45 -1.19
N THR A 3 4.99 -15.43 -0.66
CA THR A 3 3.87 -16.05 -1.34
C THR A 3 2.73 -15.04 -1.51
N LYS A 4 1.85 -15.28 -2.49
CA LYS A 4 0.66 -14.43 -2.71
C LYS A 4 -0.15 -14.23 -1.43
N GLU A 5 -0.31 -15.30 -0.64
CA GLU A 5 -1.08 -15.30 0.61
C GLU A 5 -0.43 -14.39 1.66
N GLU A 6 0.90 -14.45 1.79
CA GLU A 6 1.65 -13.56 2.67
C GLU A 6 1.48 -12.09 2.25
N ILE A 7 1.58 -11.79 0.95
CA ILE A 7 1.43 -10.43 0.43
C ILE A 7 0.01 -9.90 0.66
N LEU A 8 -1.00 -10.75 0.51
CA LEU A 8 -2.39 -10.40 0.79
C LEU A 8 -2.61 -10.04 2.26
N SER A 9 -1.92 -10.72 3.18
CA SER A 9 -1.97 -10.45 4.62
C SER A 9 -1.09 -9.27 5.06
N LEU A 10 -0.19 -8.77 4.21
CA LEU A 10 0.63 -7.59 4.54
C LEU A 10 -0.26 -6.36 4.73
N GLU A 11 0.13 -5.54 5.70
CA GLU A 11 -0.52 -4.27 5.94
C GLU A 11 -0.16 -3.27 4.84
N ILE A 12 -1.17 -2.82 4.09
CA ILE A 12 -0.94 -1.86 3.00
C ILE A 12 -0.78 -0.43 3.52
N CYS A 13 -1.36 -0.10 4.68
CA CYS A 13 -1.27 1.23 5.26
C CYS A 13 -1.46 1.26 6.79
N GLU A 14 -0.42 1.71 7.49
CA GLU A 14 -0.34 1.98 8.95
C GLU A 14 -1.41 2.94 9.49
N CYS A 15 -2.11 3.67 8.62
CA CYS A 15 -3.18 4.58 9.04
C CYS A 15 -4.54 3.89 9.14
N GLY A 16 -4.80 2.90 8.27
CA GLY A 16 -6.10 2.23 8.18
C GLY A 16 -6.09 0.83 8.77
N ASN A 17 -4.91 0.30 9.16
CA ASN A 17 -4.71 -1.08 9.62
C ASN A 17 -5.38 -2.11 8.70
N LYS A 18 -5.36 -1.85 7.38
CA LYS A 18 -5.96 -2.74 6.37
C LYS A 18 -4.90 -3.57 5.69
N SER A 19 -5.26 -4.81 5.41
CA SER A 19 -4.43 -5.70 4.62
C SER A 19 -4.51 -5.35 3.12
N VAL A 20 -3.58 -5.88 2.31
CA VAL A 20 -3.67 -5.81 0.85
C VAL A 20 -4.97 -6.47 0.37
N ALA A 21 -5.38 -7.59 0.97
CA ALA A 21 -6.65 -8.25 0.64
C ALA A 21 -7.86 -7.33 0.86
N ASP A 22 -7.94 -6.66 2.03
CA ASP A 22 -9.04 -5.73 2.32
C ASP A 22 -9.09 -4.58 1.32
N ALA A 23 -7.92 -4.05 0.95
CA ALA A 23 -7.83 -2.96 -0.01
C ALA A 23 -8.27 -3.40 -1.41
N ILE A 24 -7.95 -4.63 -1.83
CA ILE A 24 -8.43 -5.20 -3.10
C ILE A 24 -9.96 -5.29 -3.08
N THR A 25 -10.55 -5.86 -2.02
CA THR A 25 -12.00 -6.00 -1.90
C THR A 25 -12.68 -4.64 -1.99
N ILE A 26 -12.20 -3.64 -1.23
CA ILE A 26 -12.75 -2.28 -1.25
C ILE A 26 -12.64 -1.66 -2.66
N PHE A 27 -11.52 -1.84 -3.34
CA PHE A 27 -11.31 -1.31 -4.68
C PHE A 27 -12.12 -2.03 -5.76
N GLN A 28 -12.46 -3.31 -5.57
CA GLN A 28 -13.34 -4.06 -6.46
C GLN A 28 -14.82 -3.73 -6.24
N GLU A 29 -15.22 -3.40 -5.02
CA GLU A 29 -16.60 -3.04 -4.67
C GLU A 29 -16.92 -1.56 -4.90
N THR A 30 -15.92 -0.73 -5.20
CA THR A 30 -16.09 0.72 -5.34
C THR A 30 -15.86 1.21 -6.77
N ASP A 31 -16.84 1.93 -7.29
CA ASP A 31 -16.72 2.69 -8.56
C ASP A 31 -16.19 4.11 -8.32
N LEU A 32 -15.76 4.42 -7.09
CA LEU A 32 -15.31 5.75 -6.72
C LEU A 32 -13.92 6.04 -7.29
N PRO A 33 -13.62 7.30 -7.66
CA PRO A 33 -12.28 7.68 -8.09
C PRO A 33 -11.27 7.46 -6.96
N TYR A 34 -10.01 7.18 -7.33
CA TYR A 34 -8.91 6.84 -6.42
C TYR A 34 -8.87 7.68 -5.13
N LYS A 35 -9.08 9.00 -5.21
CA LYS A 35 -9.05 9.88 -4.03
C LYS A 35 -10.07 9.47 -2.95
N LYS A 36 -11.27 9.06 -3.36
CA LYS A 36 -12.33 8.61 -2.46
C LYS A 36 -12.13 7.15 -2.05
N ALA A 37 -11.81 6.27 -3.01
CA ALA A 37 -11.53 4.86 -2.76
C ALA A 37 -10.39 4.68 -1.75
N LYS A 38 -9.30 5.45 -1.91
CA LYS A 38 -8.18 5.49 -0.96
C LYS A 38 -8.66 5.82 0.45
N LYS A 39 -9.55 6.80 0.61
CA LYS A 39 -10.05 7.22 1.93
C LYS A 39 -10.86 6.11 2.61
N LEU A 40 -11.54 5.25 1.85
CA LEU A 40 -12.19 4.05 2.37
C LEU A 40 -11.17 3.02 2.89
N VAL A 41 -9.97 2.95 2.30
CA VAL A 41 -8.93 2.02 2.75
C VAL A 41 -8.12 2.57 3.92
N THR A 42 -7.74 3.85 3.88
CA THR A 42 -6.73 4.41 4.78
C THR A 42 -7.28 5.26 5.90
N GLU A 43 -8.55 5.70 5.78
CA GLU A 43 -9.21 6.65 6.69
C GLU A 43 -8.39 7.94 6.91
N CYS A 44 -7.46 8.24 6.00
CA CYS A 44 -6.48 9.31 6.14
C CYS A 44 -6.27 10.08 4.84
N ASP A 45 -5.92 11.36 4.98
CA ASP A 45 -5.60 12.24 3.84
C ASP A 45 -4.07 12.31 3.55
N LYS A 46 -3.25 11.55 4.29
CA LYS A 46 -1.77 11.53 4.18
C LYS A 46 -1.28 10.78 2.93
N SER A 47 -0.11 11.12 2.42
CA SER A 47 0.50 10.47 1.24
C SER A 47 1.32 9.20 1.54
N CYS A 48 1.39 8.76 2.80
CA CYS A 48 2.25 7.68 3.29
C CYS A 48 2.12 6.35 2.53
N CYS A 49 0.91 5.98 2.10
CA CYS A 49 0.63 4.73 1.40
C CYS A 49 0.15 4.95 -0.05
N ARG A 50 0.36 6.17 -0.61
CA ARG A 50 -0.15 6.55 -1.93
C ARG A 50 0.37 5.64 -3.05
N ALA A 51 1.67 5.35 -3.08
CA ALA A 51 2.28 4.58 -4.17
C ALA A 51 1.72 3.15 -4.25
N ALA A 52 1.73 2.42 -3.13
CA ALA A 52 1.19 1.06 -3.05
C ALA A 52 -0.31 1.02 -3.38
N LEU A 53 -1.12 1.95 -2.82
CA LEU A 53 -2.56 1.97 -3.04
C LEU A 53 -2.95 2.39 -4.46
N LEU A 54 -2.23 3.34 -5.07
CA LEU A 54 -2.49 3.75 -6.44
C LEU A 54 -2.21 2.59 -7.40
N ARG A 55 -1.09 1.90 -7.17
CA ARG A 55 -0.72 0.75 -7.98
C ARG A 55 -1.73 -0.39 -7.85
N LEU A 56 -2.19 -0.66 -6.62
CA LEU A 56 -3.24 -1.65 -6.37
C LEU A 56 -4.56 -1.27 -7.02
N PHE A 57 -4.96 0.01 -6.95
CA PHE A 57 -6.18 0.52 -7.58
C PHE A 57 -6.16 0.38 -9.11
N ASP A 58 -5.02 0.67 -9.74
CA ASP A 58 -4.85 0.44 -11.18
C ASP A 58 -4.94 -1.07 -11.51
N MET A 59 -4.29 -1.92 -10.71
CA MET A 59 -4.35 -3.38 -10.89
C MET A 59 -5.75 -3.95 -10.76
N THR A 60 -6.56 -3.44 -9.82
CA THR A 60 -7.96 -3.84 -9.67
C THR A 60 -8.79 -3.45 -10.89
N TYR A 61 -8.51 -2.29 -11.49
CA TYR A 61 -9.21 -1.83 -12.69
C TYR A 61 -8.88 -2.70 -13.93
N PHE A 62 -7.61 -3.11 -14.09
CA PHE A 62 -7.17 -3.93 -15.23
C PHE A 62 -7.29 -5.46 -15.01
N GLY A 63 -7.59 -5.90 -13.78
CA GLY A 63 -7.74 -7.32 -13.42
C GLY A 63 -6.45 -8.14 -13.39
N LYS A 64 -5.28 -7.49 -13.42
CA LYS A 64 -3.96 -8.14 -13.33
C LYS A 64 -3.23 -7.64 -12.09
N PHE A 65 -3.03 -8.52 -11.12
CA PHE A 65 -2.33 -8.22 -9.88
C PHE A 65 -0.87 -8.65 -9.97
N ASP A 66 0.04 -7.69 -9.83
CA ASP A 66 1.48 -7.93 -9.68
C ASP A 66 1.81 -7.82 -8.19
N PHE A 67 1.76 -8.96 -7.48
CA PHE A 67 1.99 -9.02 -6.05
C PHE A 67 3.44 -8.70 -5.67
N ASP A 68 4.41 -9.05 -6.52
CA ASP A 68 5.82 -8.71 -6.31
C ASP A 68 6.05 -7.20 -6.30
N GLU A 69 5.39 -6.46 -7.19
CA GLU A 69 5.45 -5.00 -7.19
C GLU A 69 4.77 -4.39 -5.95
N ILE A 70 3.66 -4.94 -5.49
CA ILE A 70 3.00 -4.50 -4.24
C ILE A 70 3.91 -4.74 -3.03
N GLU A 71 4.51 -5.92 -2.91
CA GLU A 71 5.49 -6.24 -1.87
C GLU A 71 6.65 -5.22 -1.90
N ARG A 72 7.22 -4.97 -3.08
CA ARG A 72 8.32 -4.00 -3.25
C ARG A 72 7.92 -2.61 -2.79
N LEU A 73 6.72 -2.12 -3.14
CA LEU A 73 6.25 -0.79 -2.74
C LEU A 73 5.98 -0.67 -1.24
N ILE A 74 5.54 -1.76 -0.59
CA ILE A 74 5.40 -1.82 0.87
C ILE A 74 6.79 -1.79 1.52
N ARG A 75 7.73 -2.62 1.06
CA ARG A 75 9.11 -2.66 1.57
C ARG A 75 9.85 -1.34 1.39
N LEU A 76 9.78 -0.72 0.21
CA LEU A 76 10.40 0.58 -0.07
C LEU A 76 9.97 1.67 0.89
N ARG A 77 8.74 1.60 1.41
CA ARG A 77 8.26 2.52 2.44
C ARG A 77 8.98 2.29 3.76
N HIS A 78 9.09 1.04 4.20
CA HIS A 78 9.82 0.67 5.42
C HIS A 78 11.31 1.03 5.30
N ASP A 79 11.94 0.71 4.16
CA ASP A 79 13.37 1.00 3.92
C ASP A 79 13.65 2.50 3.91
N LYS A 80 12.77 3.31 3.29
CA LYS A 80 12.92 4.76 3.26
C LYS A 80 12.77 5.39 4.66
N ILE A 81 11.92 4.82 5.51
CA ILE A 81 11.83 5.23 6.93
C ILE A 81 13.11 4.81 7.67
N GLY A 82 13.64 3.62 7.40
CA GLY A 82 14.89 3.13 7.94
C GLY A 82 16.09 4.01 7.59
N GLU A 83 16.26 4.37 6.31
CA GLU A 83 17.32 5.29 5.86
C GLU A 83 17.23 6.67 6.52
N ILE A 84 16.02 7.21 6.67
CA ILE A 84 15.83 8.50 7.35
C ILE A 84 16.23 8.40 8.82
N LEU A 85 15.83 7.32 9.51
CA LEU A 85 16.18 7.07 10.90
C LEU A 85 17.70 6.91 11.08
N GLU A 86 18.37 6.18 10.20
CA GLU A 86 19.83 6.01 10.24
C GLU A 86 20.58 7.31 9.94
N ARG A 87 20.09 8.14 8.99
CA ARG A 87 20.62 9.48 8.75
C ARG A 87 20.43 10.42 9.94
N MET A 88 19.30 10.33 10.65
CA MET A 88 19.08 11.10 11.88
C MET A 88 20.00 10.67 13.02
N LYS A 89 20.29 9.37 13.17
CA LYS A 89 21.25 8.86 14.17
C LYS A 89 22.69 9.27 13.88
N THR A 90 23.06 9.37 12.60
CA THR A 90 24.42 9.72 12.17
C THR A 90 24.67 11.23 12.07
N GLY A 91 23.66 12.08 12.31
CA GLY A 91 23.84 13.50 12.64
C GLY A 91 24.70 14.31 11.66
N ARG A 92 24.59 14.06 10.35
CA ARG A 92 25.14 14.93 9.30
C ARG A 92 24.05 15.62 8.51
#